data_AF-A0A1F3TAD3-F1
#
_entry.id   AF-A0A1F3TAD3-F1
#
_cell.length_a   1.000
_cell.length_b   1.000
_cell.length_c   1.000
_cell.angle_alpha   90.00
_cell.angle_beta   90.00
_cell.angle_gamma   90.00
#
_symmetry.space_group_name_H-M   'P 1'
#
loop_
_entity.id
_entity.type
_entity.pdbx_description
1 polymer ?
#
loop_
_entity_poly.entity_id
_entity_poly.type
_entity_poly.pdbx_seq_one_letter_code
_entity_poly.pdbx_strand_id
1 'polypeptide(L)'
;MSPGEGRQGAELKTIFSGKKEKWLPLFRRMLARFVRIGGVDLNPAKTALALSPAGAKRPVIGMIRVTSKGLRVALALRGADTMRSARLKPTRTKSRRFSHEVLIAEPADIDEELLAWIKAAKRRART
;
A
#
# COMPACT_ATOMS: atom_id res chain seq x y z
N MET A 1 -25.19 1.93 10.92
CA MET A 1 -24.00 2.76 10.63
C MET A 1 -22.86 2.30 11.53
N SER A 2 -21.83 1.66 10.97
CA SER A 2 -20.73 1.10 11.77
C SER A 2 -19.78 2.23 12.22
N PRO A 3 -19.40 2.32 13.51
CA PRO A 3 -18.58 3.40 14.07
C PRO A 3 -17.15 3.53 13.48
N GLY A 4 -16.75 2.63 12.56
CA GLY A 4 -15.46 2.66 11.87
C GLY A 4 -15.45 3.39 10.53
N GLU A 5 -16.59 3.55 9.85
CA GLU A 5 -16.64 4.11 8.48
C GLU A 5 -16.41 5.63 8.43
N GLY A 6 -16.96 6.36 9.41
CA GLY A 6 -16.84 7.84 9.45
C GLY A 6 -15.42 8.34 9.71
N ARG A 7 -14.64 7.63 10.54
CA ARG A 7 -13.27 8.01 10.90
C ARG A 7 -12.29 7.78 9.74
N GLN A 8 -12.40 6.63 9.07
CA GLN A 8 -11.57 6.32 7.90
C GLN A 8 -11.79 7.29 6.75
N GLY A 9 -13.03 7.73 6.52
CA GLY A 9 -13.34 8.75 5.52
C GLY A 9 -12.67 10.11 5.77
N ALA A 10 -12.66 10.56 7.03
CA ALA A 10 -12.02 11.83 7.42
C ALA A 10 -10.48 11.77 7.32
N GLU A 11 -9.89 10.64 7.69
CA GLU A 11 -8.44 10.42 7.57
C GLU A 11 -7.98 10.35 6.11
N LEU A 12 -8.77 9.70 5.24
CA LEU A 12 -8.51 9.71 3.79
C LEU A 12 -8.60 11.12 3.19
N LYS A 13 -9.61 11.92 3.57
CA LYS A 13 -9.69 13.33 3.15
C LYS A 13 -8.43 14.11 3.52
N THR A 14 -7.88 13.87 4.71
CA THR A 14 -6.63 14.51 5.16
C THR A 14 -5.44 14.08 4.29
N ILE A 15 -5.28 12.77 4.06
CA ILE A 15 -4.16 12.21 3.29
C ILE A 15 -4.17 12.67 1.82
N PHE A 16 -5.36 12.77 1.23
CA PHE A 16 -5.54 13.10 -0.18
C PHE A 16 -5.79 14.59 -0.45
N SER A 17 -5.80 15.48 0.54
CA SER A 17 -6.12 16.91 0.35
C SER A 17 -5.22 17.68 -0.64
N GLY A 18 -5.79 18.71 -1.28
CA GLY A 18 -5.10 19.66 -2.14
C GLY A 18 -4.57 19.02 -3.43
N LYS A 19 -3.29 19.26 -3.76
CA LYS A 19 -2.66 18.72 -4.99
C LYS A 19 -2.64 17.19 -5.08
N LYS A 20 -2.96 16.49 -3.98
CA LYS A 20 -3.00 15.03 -3.89
C LYS A 20 -4.36 14.43 -4.25
N GLU A 21 -5.42 15.25 -4.36
CA GLU A 21 -6.80 14.76 -4.57
C GLU A 21 -6.93 14.03 -5.90
N LYS A 22 -6.17 14.46 -6.90
CA LYS A 22 -6.08 13.80 -8.22
C LYS A 22 -5.70 12.32 -8.15
N TRP A 23 -5.05 11.87 -7.06
CA TRP A 23 -4.64 10.48 -6.88
C TRP A 23 -5.73 9.61 -6.24
N LEU A 24 -6.81 10.20 -5.74
CA LEU A 24 -7.89 9.48 -5.08
C LEU A 24 -8.56 8.43 -6.00
N PRO A 25 -8.85 8.72 -7.29
CA PRO A 25 -9.40 7.71 -8.20
C PRO A 25 -8.45 6.51 -8.40
N LEU A 26 -7.16 6.78 -8.59
CA LEU A 26 -6.14 5.73 -8.74
C LEU A 26 -6.04 4.88 -7.48
N PHE A 27 -6.07 5.52 -6.31
CA PHE A 27 -6.05 4.84 -5.02
C PHE A 27 -7.27 3.94 -4.83
N ARG A 28 -8.48 4.42 -5.15
CA ARG A 28 -9.71 3.62 -5.06
C ARG A 28 -9.65 2.39 -5.96
N ARG A 29 -9.12 2.53 -7.18
CA ARG A 29 -8.91 1.41 -8.10
C ARG A 29 -7.92 0.38 -7.56
N MET A 30 -6.83 0.85 -6.97
CA MET A 30 -5.84 0.00 -6.32
C MET A 30 -6.44 -0.75 -5.13
N LEU A 31 -7.21 -0.05 -4.28
CA LEU A 31 -7.91 -0.65 -3.15
C LEU A 31 -8.90 -1.73 -3.59
N ALA A 32 -9.70 -1.48 -4.62
CA ALA A 32 -10.63 -2.48 -5.15
C ALA A 32 -9.91 -3.77 -5.60
N ARG A 33 -8.72 -3.64 -6.20
CA ARG A 33 -7.88 -4.80 -6.55
C ARG A 33 -7.33 -5.52 -5.34
N PHE A 34 -6.90 -4.78 -4.31
CA PHE A 34 -6.36 -5.35 -3.08
C PHE A 34 -7.43 -6.13 -2.29
N VAL A 35 -8.66 -5.63 -2.25
CA VAL A 35 -9.80 -6.36 -1.69
C VAL A 35 -10.04 -7.65 -2.47
N ARG A 36 -10.00 -7.60 -3.81
CA ARG A 36 -10.27 -8.75 -4.68
C ARG A 36 -9.25 -9.89 -4.54
N ILE A 37 -7.97 -9.59 -4.31
CA ILE A 37 -6.96 -10.63 -4.06
C ILE A 37 -7.03 -11.21 -2.65
N GLY A 38 -7.97 -10.71 -1.83
CA GLY A 38 -8.29 -11.22 -0.51
C GLY A 38 -7.17 -10.94 0.49
N GLY A 39 -7.51 -10.30 1.60
CA GLY A 39 -6.70 -10.43 2.79
C GLY A 39 -5.69 -9.33 3.05
N VAL A 40 -5.99 -8.08 2.67
CA VAL A 40 -5.30 -6.91 3.26
C VAL A 40 -6.28 -5.87 3.75
N ASP A 41 -6.01 -5.33 4.94
CA ASP A 41 -6.69 -4.17 5.49
C ASP A 41 -5.82 -2.91 5.30
N LEU A 42 -6.49 -1.80 5.00
CA LEU A 42 -5.88 -0.48 5.02
C LEU A 42 -6.23 0.22 6.32
N ASN A 43 -5.20 0.58 7.07
CA ASN A 43 -5.33 1.35 8.29
C ASN A 43 -4.75 2.74 8.06
N PRO A 44 -5.56 3.82 8.12
CA PRO A 44 -5.03 5.16 8.05
C PRO A 44 -4.04 5.42 9.20
N ALA A 45 -2.98 6.14 8.85
CA ALA A 45 -2.01 6.71 9.75
C ALA A 45 -1.85 8.19 9.42
N LYS A 46 -1.15 8.95 10.28
CA LYS A 46 -1.07 10.42 10.23
C LYS A 46 -0.82 11.02 8.83
N THR A 47 0.00 10.37 8.00
CA THR A 47 0.37 10.84 6.66
C THR A 47 0.42 9.74 5.60
N ALA A 48 -0.05 8.54 5.92
CA ALA A 48 0.11 7.35 5.11
C ALA A 48 -0.99 6.33 5.41
N LEU A 49 -1.12 5.31 4.58
CA LEU A 49 -2.00 4.17 4.82
C LEU A 49 -1.14 2.94 5.06
N ALA A 50 -1.26 2.34 6.23
CA ALA A 50 -0.60 1.08 6.55
C ALA A 50 -1.40 -0.08 5.92
N LEU A 51 -0.69 -0.99 5.26
CA LEU A 51 -1.23 -2.26 4.79
C LEU A 51 -0.91 -3.32 5.84
N SER A 52 -1.93 -4.07 6.22
CA SER A 52 -1.79 -5.25 7.09
C SER A 52 -2.59 -6.40 6.49
N PRO A 53 -2.31 -7.68 6.84
CA PRO A 53 -3.18 -8.79 6.48
C PRO A 53 -4.60 -8.56 7.01
N ALA A 54 -5.63 -9.01 6.28
CA ALA A 54 -7.01 -8.78 6.71
C ALA A 54 -7.31 -9.44 8.05
N GLY A 55 -8.11 -8.76 8.86
CA GLY A 55 -8.45 -9.17 10.22
C GLY A 55 -7.34 -8.87 11.23
N ALA A 56 -6.24 -8.23 10.81
CA ALA A 56 -5.12 -7.94 11.68
C ALA A 56 -4.60 -6.52 11.47
N LYS A 57 -4.40 -5.77 12.56
CA LYS A 57 -3.70 -4.47 12.50
C LYS A 57 -2.19 -4.64 12.33
N ARG A 58 -1.64 -5.81 12.68
CA ARG A 58 -0.23 -6.15 12.62
C ARG A 58 -0.04 -7.62 12.19
N PRO A 59 1.11 -7.96 11.58
CA PRO A 59 2.20 -7.07 11.21
C PRO A 59 1.83 -6.17 10.02
N VAL A 60 2.40 -4.96 9.98
CA VAL A 60 2.26 -4.05 8.83
C VAL A 60 3.18 -4.55 7.72
N ILE A 61 2.58 -4.99 6.61
CA ILE A 61 3.26 -5.56 5.44
C ILE A 61 3.61 -4.51 4.39
N GLY A 62 3.03 -3.31 4.49
CA GLY A 62 3.33 -2.23 3.57
C GLY A 62 2.82 -0.88 4.03
N MET A 63 3.17 0.17 3.29
CA MET A 63 2.74 1.53 3.56
C MET A 63 2.57 2.31 2.25
N ILE A 64 1.38 2.89 2.05
CA ILE A 64 1.10 3.76 0.91
C ILE A 64 1.26 5.22 1.36
N ARG A 65 2.08 5.96 0.63
CA ARG A 65 2.23 7.41 0.77
C ARG A 65 1.81 8.08 -0.52
N VAL A 66 0.96 9.10 -0.40
CA VAL A 66 0.54 9.90 -1.55
C VAL A 66 1.58 11.00 -1.80
N THR A 67 2.18 10.99 -2.98
CA THR A 67 3.23 11.92 -3.40
C THR A 67 2.74 12.83 -4.53
N SER A 68 3.53 13.83 -4.92
CA SER A 68 3.21 14.65 -6.09
C SER A 68 3.22 13.85 -7.42
N LYS A 69 3.95 12.73 -7.45
CA LYS A 69 4.17 11.89 -8.64
C LYS A 69 3.30 10.62 -8.70
N GLY A 70 2.54 10.32 -7.64
CA GLY A 70 1.73 9.09 -7.57
C GLY A 70 1.65 8.51 -6.16
N LEU A 71 1.16 7.28 -6.07
CA LEU A 71 1.07 6.51 -4.84
C LEU A 71 2.36 5.69 -4.67
N ARG A 72 3.17 6.04 -3.68
CA ARG A 72 4.36 5.25 -3.34
C ARG A 72 3.97 4.15 -2.37
N VAL A 73 4.16 2.90 -2.77
CA VAL A 73 3.84 1.71 -1.98
C VAL A 73 5.15 1.08 -1.51
N ALA A 74 5.44 1.19 -0.22
CA ALA A 74 6.54 0.47 0.41
C ALA A 74 6.06 -0.91 0.89
N LEU A 75 6.86 -1.95 0.71
CA LEU A 75 6.51 -3.34 1.03
C LEU A 75 7.61 -4.03 1.85
N ALA A 76 7.18 -4.86 2.80
CA ALA A 76 8.04 -5.70 3.63
C ALA A 76 8.43 -6.98 2.87
N LEU A 77 9.33 -6.86 1.89
CA LEU A 77 9.73 -7.99 1.06
C LEU A 77 10.96 -8.74 1.57
N ARG A 78 11.80 -8.13 2.44
CA ARG A 78 13.19 -8.52 2.80
C ARG A 78 13.78 -9.59 1.85
N GLY A 79 14.36 -10.73 2.22
CA GLY A 79 14.92 -11.71 1.26
C GLY A 79 13.90 -12.36 0.30
N ALA A 80 13.40 -11.57 -0.65
CA ALA A 80 12.59 -11.94 -1.80
C ALA A 80 13.42 -11.58 -3.05
N ASP A 81 14.67 -12.02 -3.04
CA ASP A 81 15.73 -11.65 -3.99
C ASP A 81 15.45 -12.14 -5.41
N THR A 82 14.44 -13.01 -5.55
CA THR A 82 13.90 -13.51 -6.81
C THR A 82 12.91 -12.56 -7.48
N MET A 83 12.39 -11.55 -6.75
CA MET A 83 11.47 -10.56 -7.30
C MET A 83 12.25 -9.43 -7.98
N ARG A 84 12.78 -9.71 -9.17
CA ARG A 84 13.44 -8.72 -10.01
C ARG A 84 12.41 -8.00 -10.88
N SER A 85 12.29 -6.69 -10.69
CA SER A 85 11.46 -5.82 -11.52
C SER A 85 12.10 -4.46 -11.64
N ALA A 86 12.04 -3.84 -12.83
CA ALA A 86 12.52 -2.48 -13.04
C ALA A 86 11.72 -1.43 -12.23
N ARG A 87 10.49 -1.78 -11.85
CA ARG A 87 9.57 -0.91 -11.09
C ARG A 87 9.79 -0.98 -9.59
N LEU A 88 10.25 -2.14 -9.09
CA LEU A 88 10.50 -2.39 -7.68
C LEU A 88 11.89 -1.89 -7.30
N LYS A 89 11.96 -0.84 -6.49
CA LYS A 89 13.22 -0.22 -6.06
C LYS A 89 13.46 -0.50 -4.58
N PRO A 90 14.71 -0.59 -4.11
CA PRO A 90 15.00 -0.56 -2.68
C PRO A 90 14.38 0.69 -2.05
N THR A 91 13.78 0.57 -0.86
CA THR A 91 13.21 1.75 -0.22
C THR A 91 14.32 2.74 0.14
N ARG A 92 14.02 4.03 -0.01
CA ARG A 92 14.92 5.10 0.40
C ARG A 92 14.92 5.33 1.91
N THR A 93 13.95 4.74 2.62
CA THR A 93 13.81 4.90 4.08
C THR A 93 14.68 3.86 4.79
N LYS A 94 15.48 4.26 5.79
CA LYS A 94 16.21 3.33 6.69
C LYS A 94 15.29 2.49 7.61
N SER A 95 14.06 2.24 7.21
CA SER A 95 13.14 1.41 7.98
C SER A 95 13.60 -0.04 7.86
N ARG A 96 13.93 -0.69 8.97
CA ARG A 96 14.25 -2.13 8.98
C ARG A 96 13.07 -3.02 8.53
N ARG A 97 11.86 -2.44 8.42
CA ARG A 97 10.60 -3.16 8.17
C ARG A 97 10.21 -3.24 6.70
N PHE A 98 10.39 -2.17 5.94
CA PHE A 98 10.06 -2.14 4.51
C PHE A 98 11.37 -2.13 3.74
N SER A 99 11.54 -3.05 2.79
CA SER A 99 12.80 -3.19 2.04
C SER A 99 12.70 -2.62 0.63
N HIS A 100 11.51 -2.63 0.04
CA HIS A 100 11.31 -2.18 -1.32
C HIS A 100 10.14 -1.20 -1.40
N GLU A 101 10.13 -0.38 -2.44
CA GLU A 101 9.07 0.53 -2.79
C GLU A 101 8.82 0.53 -4.30
N VAL A 102 7.57 0.74 -4.67
CA VAL A 102 7.14 0.96 -6.05
C VAL A 102 6.30 2.24 -6.13
N LEU A 103 6.38 2.94 -7.25
CA LEU A 103 5.53 4.10 -7.54
C LEU A 103 4.41 3.67 -8.48
N ILE A 104 3.17 3.90 -8.07
CA ILE A 104 1.96 3.71 -8.89
C ILE A 104 1.54 5.10 -9.36
N ALA A 105 1.76 5.40 -10.63
CA ALA A 105 1.48 6.69 -11.24
C ALA A 105 0.31 6.61 -12.23
N GLU A 106 -0.02 5.43 -12.74
CA GLU A 106 -1.08 5.24 -13.73
C GLU A 106 -1.90 3.97 -13.46
N PRO A 107 -3.11 3.83 -14.04
CA PRO A 107 -3.94 2.66 -13.79
C PRO A 107 -3.33 1.33 -14.24
N ALA A 108 -2.46 1.34 -15.26
CA ALA A 108 -1.77 0.16 -15.76
C ALA A 108 -0.77 -0.40 -14.73
N ASP A 109 -0.27 0.45 -13.82
CA ASP A 109 0.63 0.01 -12.74
C ASP A 109 -0.04 -0.95 -11.74
N ILE A 110 -1.38 -1.01 -11.74
CA ILE A 110 -2.16 -1.89 -10.87
C ILE A 110 -2.38 -3.24 -11.59
N ASP A 111 -1.26 -3.92 -11.81
CA ASP A 111 -1.12 -5.16 -12.55
C ASP A 111 -0.92 -6.38 -11.64
N GLU A 112 -0.73 -7.55 -12.25
CA GLU A 112 -0.49 -8.80 -11.52
C GLU A 112 0.84 -8.81 -10.78
N GLU A 113 1.83 -8.04 -11.26
CA GLU A 113 3.14 -7.91 -10.64
C GLU A 113 3.04 -7.25 -9.26
N LEU A 114 2.31 -6.13 -9.18
CA LEU A 114 2.00 -5.46 -7.91
C LEU A 114 1.29 -6.42 -6.93
N LEU A 115 0.32 -7.18 -7.43
CA LEU A 115 -0.45 -8.12 -6.61
C LEU A 115 0.43 -9.28 -6.12
N ALA A 116 1.37 -9.76 -6.93
CA ALA A 116 2.33 -10.79 -6.55
C ALA A 116 3.25 -10.32 -5.42
N TRP A 117 3.72 -9.07 -5.44
CA TRP A 117 4.53 -8.51 -4.36
C TRP A 117 3.75 -8.41 -3.05
N ILE A 118 2.48 -8.00 -3.10
CA ILE A 118 1.64 -7.94 -1.90
C ILE A 118 1.42 -9.33 -1.31
N LYS A 119 1.16 -10.34 -2.15
CA LYS A 119 1.06 -11.73 -1.72
C LYS A 119 2.36 -12.22 -1.07
N ALA A 120 3.53 -11.88 -1.62
CA ALA A 120 4.81 -12.23 -1.04
C ALA A 120 5.04 -11.55 0.33
N ALA A 121 4.71 -10.25 0.44
CA ALA A 121 4.80 -9.53 1.71
C ALA A 121 3.89 -10.15 2.79
N LYS A 122 2.66 -10.57 2.42
CA LYS A 122 1.75 -11.29 3.31
C LYS A 122 2.30 -12.62 3.78
N ARG A 123 2.81 -13.45 2.86
CA ARG A 123 3.35 -14.77 3.18
C ARG A 123 4.48 -14.64 4.20
N ARG A 124 5.35 -13.65 4.03
CA ARG A 124 6.46 -13.40 4.94
C ARG A 124 6.03 -12.92 6.32
N ALA A 125 4.94 -12.17 6.41
CA ALA A 125 4.38 -11.73 7.68
C ALA A 125 3.80 -12.86 8.55
N ARG A 126 3.59 -14.05 7.98
CA ARG A 126 3.09 -15.24 8.69
C ARG A 126 4.21 -16.17 9.17
N THR A 127 5.47 -15.89 8.80
CA THR A 127 6.66 -16.66 9.17
C THR A 127 7.45 -15.91 10.23
#